data_AF-A0A839Z4P6-F1
#
_entry.id   AF-A0A839Z4P6-F1
#
_cell.length_a   1.000
_cell.length_b   1.000
_cell.length_c   1.000
_cell.angle_alpha   90.00
_cell.angle_beta   90.00
_cell.angle_gamma   90.00
#
_symmetry.space_group_name_H-M   'P 1'
#
loop_
_entity.id
_entity.type
_entity.pdbx_description
1 polymer ?
#
loop_
_entity_poly.entity_id
_entity_poly.type
_entity_poly.pdbx_seq_one_letter_code
_entity_poly.pdbx_strand_id
1 'polypeptide(L)'
;MSAPDPDGWIIEEGIGETRAALIENGEIVEARVRREGIIPAGTVLDAKLVAVAPRVTVEADGEQFLLPRGVSGISEGSRLRIEVVRERLGGSEPWKRALARFTEEEPRPAPPLAEGRAGKIEGWDDLLEEARSGMIGFDGGELRIEPTAAMTMIDVDGWLQPDKLAQMAAWAAARAIRRLDIGGQVGIDFPNLEGRDARREIGEIIDAYLSKPFERTAMNGFGFVQIVRPRERASLIELARDRAAFEARALLRRAEKEVGATRLVAHPAVLGAIPEAWIERLSRRVGGEVTLQPDATLSISGAYAQQK
;
A
#
# COMPACT_ATOMS: atom_id res chain seq x y z
N MET A 1 10.49 25.12 -24.68
CA MET A 1 10.70 24.33 -23.45
C MET A 1 10.08 22.97 -23.71
N SER A 2 10.87 21.91 -23.85
CA SER A 2 10.30 20.55 -23.90
C SER A 2 9.53 20.31 -22.62
N ALA A 3 8.36 19.67 -22.71
CA ALA A 3 7.65 19.21 -21.53
C ALA A 3 8.61 18.38 -20.67
N PRO A 4 8.54 18.48 -19.33
CA PRO A 4 9.34 17.61 -18.46
C PRO A 4 9.08 16.16 -18.86
N ASP A 5 10.13 15.34 -18.80
CA ASP A 5 10.04 13.90 -19.03
C ASP A 5 8.89 13.34 -18.16
N PRO A 6 7.86 12.72 -18.77
CA PRO A 6 6.75 12.17 -18.02
C PRO A 6 7.18 11.04 -17.10
N ASP A 7 8.33 10.41 -17.37
CA ASP A 7 8.83 9.26 -16.63
C ASP A 7 9.55 9.66 -15.33
N GLY A 8 9.57 8.72 -14.38
CA GLY A 8 10.15 8.89 -13.05
C GLY A 8 9.11 9.01 -11.93
N TRP A 9 9.60 9.22 -10.71
CA TRP A 9 8.74 9.31 -9.54
C TRP A 9 8.03 10.66 -9.48
N ILE A 10 6.70 10.61 -9.32
CA ILE A 10 5.85 11.73 -8.97
C ILE A 10 5.41 11.58 -7.52
N ILE A 11 5.53 12.64 -6.74
CA ILE A 11 5.16 12.69 -5.31
C ILE A 11 4.00 13.67 -5.14
N GLU A 12 2.89 13.17 -4.59
CA GLU A 12 1.67 13.95 -4.36
C GLU A 12 1.39 14.04 -2.85
N GLU A 13 1.80 15.14 -2.22
CA GLU A 13 1.54 15.42 -0.81
C GLU A 13 0.11 15.87 -0.58
N GLY A 14 -0.57 15.31 0.42
CA GLY A 14 -1.93 15.70 0.77
C GLY A 14 -2.26 15.59 2.23
N ILE A 15 -3.53 15.78 2.51
CA ILE A 15 -4.10 15.69 3.84
C ILE A 15 -4.33 14.22 4.17
N GLY A 16 -3.68 13.74 5.24
CA GLY A 16 -3.83 12.37 5.73
C GLY A 16 -2.97 11.30 5.05
N GLU A 17 -2.41 11.59 3.87
CA GLU A 17 -1.43 10.75 3.19
C GLU A 17 -0.59 11.50 2.15
N THR A 18 0.62 10.97 1.91
CA THR A 18 1.45 11.27 0.75
C THR A 18 1.45 10.05 -0.17
N ARG A 19 1.27 10.31 -1.47
CA ARG A 19 1.29 9.30 -2.53
C ARG A 19 2.56 9.46 -3.35
N ALA A 20 3.12 8.36 -3.82
CA ALA A 20 4.18 8.37 -4.81
C ALA A 20 3.87 7.34 -5.88
N ALA A 21 4.12 7.69 -7.15
CA ALA A 21 4.00 6.77 -8.26
C ALA A 21 5.21 6.91 -9.19
N LEU A 22 5.79 5.77 -9.58
CA LEU A 22 6.77 5.71 -10.66
C LEU A 22 6.02 5.58 -11.97
N ILE A 23 6.26 6.54 -12.85
CA ILE A 23 5.71 6.56 -14.21
C ILE A 23 6.78 6.05 -15.18
N GLU A 24 6.41 5.10 -16.03
CA GLU A 24 7.22 4.65 -17.16
C GLU A 24 6.30 4.55 -18.39
N ASN A 25 6.67 5.20 -19.49
CA ASN A 25 5.86 5.28 -20.71
C ASN A 25 4.42 5.79 -20.46
N GLY A 26 4.25 6.71 -19.51
CA GLY A 26 2.94 7.27 -19.15
C GLY A 26 2.03 6.36 -18.31
N GLU A 27 2.50 5.18 -17.88
CA GLU A 27 1.76 4.28 -17.00
C GLU A 27 2.34 4.26 -15.58
N ILE A 28 1.49 4.10 -14.57
CA ILE A 28 1.93 3.80 -13.21
C ILE A 28 2.47 2.37 -13.19
N VAL A 29 3.77 2.20 -12.94
CA VAL A 29 4.40 0.87 -12.81
C VAL A 29 4.67 0.48 -11.35
N GLU A 30 4.69 1.45 -10.45
CA GLU A 30 4.86 1.26 -9.02
C GLU A 30 4.17 2.39 -8.28
N ALA A 31 3.46 2.08 -7.19
CA ALA A 31 2.88 3.10 -6.32
C ALA A 31 3.23 2.82 -4.87
N ARG A 32 3.30 3.87 -4.05
CA ARG A 32 3.54 3.79 -2.61
C ARG A 32 2.67 4.82 -1.93
N VAL A 33 2.16 4.49 -0.74
CA VAL A 33 1.39 5.41 0.10
C VAL A 33 2.01 5.45 1.49
N ARG A 34 2.22 6.67 1.98
CA ARG A 34 2.58 6.93 3.37
C ARG A 34 1.44 7.68 4.04
N ARG A 35 0.79 7.04 5.00
CA ARG A 35 -0.26 7.68 5.80
C ARG A 35 0.35 8.65 6.81
N GLU A 36 -0.41 9.64 7.20
CA GLU A 36 -0.10 10.51 8.32
C GLU A 36 -0.29 9.76 9.66
N GLY A 37 0.52 10.10 10.68
CA GLY A 37 0.38 9.52 12.02
C GLY A 37 0.94 8.09 12.19
N ILE A 38 1.84 7.66 11.30
CA ILE A 38 2.62 6.43 11.46
C ILE A 38 4.11 6.74 11.49
N ILE A 39 4.89 5.88 12.14
CA ILE A 39 6.36 5.92 12.09
C ILE A 39 6.81 5.06 10.88
N PRO A 40 7.38 5.66 9.82
CA PRO A 40 7.69 4.92 8.59
C PRO A 40 8.83 3.91 8.78
N ALA A 41 8.83 2.86 7.97
CA ALA A 41 9.97 1.93 7.89
C ALA A 41 11.25 2.69 7.49
N GLY A 42 12.37 2.27 8.05
CA GLY A 42 13.67 2.94 7.96
C GLY A 42 13.89 4.05 8.98
N THR A 43 12.90 4.43 9.80
CA THR A 43 13.12 5.38 10.90
C THR A 43 14.01 4.75 11.97
N VAL A 44 15.05 5.46 12.41
CA VAL A 44 15.86 5.08 13.58
C VAL A 44 15.52 6.01 14.73
N LEU A 45 15.12 5.44 15.86
CA LEU A 45 14.74 6.22 17.03
C LEU A 45 15.13 5.52 18.33
N ASP A 46 15.28 6.33 19.38
CA ASP A 46 15.42 5.81 20.73
C ASP A 46 14.09 5.22 21.21
N ALA A 47 14.16 4.06 21.84
CA ALA A 47 13.02 3.36 22.38
C ALA A 47 13.33 2.84 23.79
N LYS A 48 12.27 2.58 24.56
CA LYS A 48 12.36 1.92 25.87
C LYS A 48 11.97 0.45 25.72
N LEU A 49 12.79 -0.46 26.23
CA LEU A 49 12.43 -1.87 26.35
C LEU A 49 11.33 -2.02 27.41
N VAL A 50 10.13 -2.46 27.02
CA VAL A 50 8.98 -2.57 27.94
C VAL A 50 8.55 -3.99 28.23
N ALA A 51 9.00 -4.96 27.44
CA ALA A 51 8.82 -6.39 27.74
C ALA A 51 9.90 -7.21 27.06
N VAL A 52 10.43 -8.22 27.75
CA VAL A 52 11.32 -9.24 27.18
C VAL A 52 10.62 -10.59 26.93
N ALA A 53 9.45 -10.80 27.54
CA ALA A 53 8.61 -11.98 27.35
C ALA A 53 7.12 -11.60 27.47
N PRO A 54 6.18 -12.33 26.82
CA PRO A 54 6.40 -13.45 25.89
C PRO A 54 6.92 -13.00 24.51
N ARG A 55 6.90 -11.69 24.22
CA ARG A 55 7.47 -11.10 23.01
C ARG A 55 8.25 -9.85 23.36
N VAL A 56 9.45 -9.73 22.81
CA VAL A 56 10.27 -8.54 22.99
C VAL A 56 9.56 -7.34 22.39
N THR A 57 9.22 -6.37 23.24
CA THR A 57 8.43 -5.19 22.88
C THR A 57 9.14 -3.94 23.38
N VAL A 58 9.21 -2.94 22.52
CA VAL A 58 9.73 -1.62 22.86
C VAL A 58 8.66 -0.56 22.63
N GLU A 59 8.77 0.56 23.34
CA GLU A 59 7.89 1.71 23.19
C GLU A 59 8.69 2.95 22.80
N ALA A 60 8.20 3.69 21.81
CA ALA A 60 8.77 4.95 21.36
C ALA A 60 7.68 5.83 20.74
N ASP A 61 7.69 7.13 21.03
CA ASP A 61 6.75 8.12 20.51
C ASP A 61 5.26 7.71 20.62
N GLY A 62 4.90 7.03 21.72
CA GLY A 62 3.52 6.57 21.98
C GLY A 62 3.10 5.35 21.17
N GLU A 63 4.01 4.71 20.44
CA GLU A 63 3.77 3.48 19.68
C GLU A 63 4.61 2.30 20.23
N GLN A 64 4.05 1.09 20.14
CA GLN A 64 4.74 -0.15 20.51
C GLN A 64 5.22 -0.91 19.28
N PHE A 65 6.47 -1.34 19.32
CA PHE A 65 7.12 -2.15 18.29
C PHE A 65 7.48 -3.52 18.83
N LEU A 66 7.27 -4.56 18.01
CA LEU A 66 7.80 -5.89 18.29
C LEU A 66 9.21 -6.01 17.69
N LEU A 67 10.10 -6.69 18.41
CA LEU A 67 11.42 -7.09 17.92
C LEU A 67 11.42 -8.61 17.68
N PRO A 68 11.11 -9.10 16.45
CA PRO A 68 11.00 -10.54 16.18
C PRO A 68 12.29 -11.31 16.44
N ARG A 69 13.44 -10.67 16.24
CA ARG A 69 14.77 -11.25 16.52
C ARG A 69 15.21 -11.09 17.97
N GLY A 70 14.40 -10.43 18.80
CA GLY A 70 14.70 -10.11 20.18
C GLY A 70 15.85 -9.12 20.34
N VAL A 71 16.36 -9.04 21.57
CA VAL A 71 17.54 -8.28 21.97
C VAL A 71 18.19 -9.00 23.15
N SER A 72 19.52 -8.99 23.24
CA SER A 72 20.28 -9.64 24.31
C SER A 72 21.08 -8.61 25.11
N GLY A 73 21.32 -8.89 26.38
CA GLY A 73 22.14 -8.02 27.24
C GLY A 73 21.51 -6.68 27.63
N ILE A 74 20.22 -6.46 27.34
CA ILE A 74 19.48 -5.25 27.69
C ILE A 74 18.37 -5.60 28.66
N SER A 75 18.35 -4.93 29.82
CA SER A 75 17.32 -5.12 30.85
C SER A 75 16.04 -4.36 30.49
N GLU A 76 14.90 -4.91 30.88
CA GLU A 76 13.62 -4.20 30.79
C GLU A 76 13.70 -2.83 31.50
N GLY A 77 13.04 -1.83 30.92
CA GLY A 77 13.13 -0.43 31.33
C GLY A 77 14.30 0.35 30.73
N SER A 78 15.30 -0.33 30.16
CA SER A 78 16.47 0.33 29.55
C SER A 78 16.11 0.99 28.22
N ARG A 79 16.87 2.04 27.89
CA ARG A 79 16.84 2.64 26.56
C ARG A 79 17.69 1.80 25.61
N LEU A 80 17.19 1.63 24.40
CA LEU A 80 17.91 1.09 23.26
C LEU A 80 17.54 1.88 22.03
N ARG A 81 18.24 1.64 20.94
CA ARG A 81 17.89 2.22 19.66
C ARG A 81 17.37 1.15 18.72
N ILE A 82 16.35 1.52 17.95
CA ILE A 82 15.70 0.62 17.02
C ILE A 82 15.61 1.25 15.64
N GLU A 83 15.67 0.41 14.61
CA GLU A 83 15.21 0.76 13.27
C GLU A 83 13.85 0.11 13.02
N VAL A 84 12.86 0.90 12.61
CA VAL A 84 11.55 0.41 12.19
C VAL A 84 11.70 -0.34 10.86
N VAL A 85 11.31 -1.60 10.81
CA VAL A 85 11.42 -2.44 9.60
C VAL A 85 10.07 -2.71 8.94
N ARG A 86 8.97 -2.50 9.68
CA ARG A 86 7.61 -2.53 9.13
C ARG A 86 6.73 -1.57 9.89
N GLU A 87 6.06 -0.71 9.15
CA GLU A 87 5.04 0.22 9.62
C GLU A 87 3.89 -0.51 10.32
N ARG A 88 3.19 0.21 11.19
CA ARG A 88 1.86 -0.21 11.59
C ARG A 88 0.97 -0.27 10.36
N LEU A 89 0.54 -1.47 9.98
CA LEU A 89 -0.22 -1.69 8.76
C LEU A 89 -1.62 -1.07 8.83
N GLY A 90 -2.20 -0.95 10.03
CA GLY A 90 -3.56 -0.44 10.21
C GLY A 90 -4.58 -1.28 9.45
N GLY A 91 -5.67 -0.67 9.00
CA GLY A 91 -6.61 -1.34 8.11
C GLY A 91 -7.49 -2.38 8.82
N SER A 92 -7.71 -3.52 8.17
CA SER A 92 -8.45 -4.67 8.75
C SER A 92 -7.69 -5.42 9.85
N GLU A 93 -6.41 -5.08 10.07
CA GLU A 93 -5.55 -5.73 11.07
C GLU A 93 -4.92 -4.73 12.05
N PRO A 94 -5.72 -3.85 12.71
CA PRO A 94 -5.19 -2.77 13.56
C PRO A 94 -4.40 -3.29 14.78
N TRP A 95 -4.60 -4.55 15.16
CA TRP A 95 -3.84 -5.22 16.22
C TRP A 95 -2.41 -5.61 15.82
N LYS A 96 -2.07 -5.61 14.52
CA LYS A 96 -0.71 -5.91 14.06
C LYS A 96 0.20 -4.71 14.35
N ARG A 97 0.97 -4.82 15.43
CA ARG A 97 2.02 -3.86 15.81
C ARG A 97 3.06 -3.71 14.70
N ALA A 98 3.65 -2.50 14.64
CA ALA A 98 4.85 -2.25 13.87
C ALA A 98 5.98 -3.18 14.31
N LEU A 99 6.91 -3.45 13.39
CA LEU A 99 8.10 -4.26 13.66
C LEU A 99 9.34 -3.37 13.62
N ALA A 100 10.28 -3.68 14.50
CA ALA A 100 11.57 -3.03 14.54
C ALA A 100 12.69 -4.05 14.79
N ARG A 101 13.92 -3.63 14.57
CA ARG A 101 15.14 -4.36 14.96
C ARG A 101 16.01 -3.46 15.82
N PHE A 102 16.79 -4.07 16.72
CA PHE A 102 17.86 -3.36 17.43
C PHE A 102 18.89 -2.82 16.42
N THR A 103 19.45 -1.64 16.70
CA THR A 103 20.52 -1.02 15.92
C THR A 103 21.41 -0.14 16.81
N GLU A 104 22.63 0.11 16.36
CA GLU A 104 23.57 1.08 16.98
C GLU A 104 23.71 2.37 16.14
N GLU A 105 23.10 2.44 14.94
CA GLU A 105 23.10 3.63 14.07
C GLU A 105 22.46 4.84 14.76
N GLU A 106 22.89 6.09 14.54
CA GLU A 106 22.27 7.27 15.16
C GLU A 106 20.79 7.50 14.76
N PRO A 107 19.97 8.14 15.63
CA PRO A 107 18.57 8.43 15.31
C PRO A 107 18.46 9.27 14.04
N ARG A 108 17.57 8.85 13.15
CA ARG A 108 17.34 9.49 11.85
C ARG A 108 15.91 9.30 11.40
N PRO A 109 15.33 10.25 10.65
CA PRO A 109 14.05 10.05 10.00
C PRO A 109 14.15 8.89 8.99
N ALA A 110 13.00 8.32 8.64
CA ALA A 110 12.93 7.41 7.51
C ALA A 110 13.38 8.10 6.22
N PRO A 111 13.92 7.32 5.26
CA PRO A 111 14.13 7.80 3.89
C PRO A 111 12.84 8.40 3.28
N PRO A 112 12.97 9.27 2.26
CA PRO A 112 11.81 9.75 1.51
C PRO A 112 11.02 8.58 0.94
N LEU A 113 9.70 8.77 0.75
CA LEU A 113 8.82 7.70 0.21
C LEU A 113 9.28 7.24 -1.18
N ALA A 114 9.74 8.20 -1.97
CA ALA A 114 10.46 8.04 -3.22
C ALA A 114 11.27 9.32 -3.49
N GLU A 115 12.28 9.23 -4.36
CA GLU A 115 13.02 10.40 -4.86
C GLU A 115 12.46 10.77 -6.23
N GLY A 116 11.76 11.90 -6.29
CA GLY A 116 10.98 12.29 -7.45
C GLY A 116 10.52 13.73 -7.40
N ARG A 117 9.79 14.17 -8.42
CA ARG A 117 9.24 15.53 -8.50
C ARG A 117 7.88 15.62 -7.83
N ALA A 118 7.58 16.75 -7.22
CA ALA A 118 6.23 17.04 -6.76
C ALA A 118 5.27 17.17 -7.96
N GLY A 119 4.06 16.62 -7.85
CA GLY A 119 3.06 16.74 -8.91
C GLY A 119 1.81 15.91 -8.67
N LYS A 120 0.82 16.11 -9.54
CA LYS A 120 -0.38 15.28 -9.60
C LYS A 120 -0.03 13.95 -10.28
N ILE A 121 -0.53 12.84 -9.72
CA ILE A 121 -0.40 11.52 -10.32
C ILE A 121 -1.63 11.26 -11.19
N GLU A 122 -1.44 11.18 -12.51
CA GLU A 122 -2.50 10.80 -13.45
C GLU A 122 -2.75 9.28 -13.38
N GLY A 123 -4.00 8.84 -13.60
CA GLY A 123 -4.37 7.41 -13.52
C GLY A 123 -4.51 6.85 -12.10
N TRP A 124 -4.36 7.69 -11.06
CA TRP A 124 -4.47 7.23 -9.67
C TRP A 124 -5.87 6.73 -9.31
N ASP A 125 -6.94 7.34 -9.85
CA ASP A 125 -8.31 6.91 -9.57
C ASP A 125 -8.60 5.49 -10.10
N ASP A 126 -8.02 5.11 -11.25
CA ASP A 126 -8.11 3.74 -11.79
C ASP A 126 -7.37 2.74 -10.89
N LEU A 127 -6.19 3.13 -10.39
CA LEU A 127 -5.44 2.31 -9.43
C LEU A 127 -6.20 2.14 -8.09
N LEU A 128 -6.94 3.16 -7.65
CA LEU A 128 -7.82 3.03 -6.49
C LEU A 128 -8.97 2.07 -6.78
N GLU A 129 -9.53 2.07 -7.99
CA GLU A 129 -10.57 1.11 -8.36
C GLU A 129 -10.06 -0.34 -8.37
N GLU A 130 -8.88 -0.58 -8.95
CA GLU A 130 -8.20 -1.89 -8.88
C GLU A 130 -7.97 -2.31 -7.41
N ALA A 131 -7.51 -1.40 -6.55
CA ALA A 131 -7.29 -1.68 -5.13
C ALA A 131 -8.60 -1.97 -4.36
N ARG A 132 -9.72 -1.32 -4.74
CA ARG A 132 -11.03 -1.52 -4.10
C ARG A 132 -11.69 -2.82 -4.49
N SER A 133 -11.64 -3.13 -5.77
CA SER A 133 -12.29 -4.30 -6.36
C SER A 133 -11.45 -5.56 -6.19
N GLY A 134 -10.12 -5.42 -6.16
CA GLY A 134 -9.19 -6.53 -6.30
C GLY A 134 -9.17 -7.11 -7.71
N MET A 135 -9.82 -6.48 -8.68
CA MET A 135 -9.98 -6.98 -10.04
C MET A 135 -9.02 -6.23 -10.97
N ILE A 136 -8.21 -6.96 -11.73
CA ILE A 136 -7.21 -6.38 -12.64
C ILE A 136 -7.29 -7.08 -13.99
N GLY A 137 -7.85 -6.39 -14.98
CA GLY A 137 -7.94 -6.90 -16.34
C GLY A 137 -6.57 -6.94 -17.04
N PHE A 138 -6.39 -7.93 -17.91
CA PHE A 138 -5.30 -7.99 -18.87
C PHE A 138 -5.82 -8.57 -20.20
N ASP A 139 -5.04 -8.45 -21.28
CA ASP A 139 -5.47 -9.00 -22.56
C ASP A 139 -5.61 -10.53 -22.48
N GLY A 140 -6.85 -11.02 -22.58
CA GLY A 140 -7.18 -12.44 -22.48
C GLY A 140 -7.72 -12.94 -21.14
N GLY A 141 -7.82 -12.08 -20.11
CA GLY A 141 -8.29 -12.49 -18.79
C GLY A 141 -8.30 -11.41 -17.72
N GLU A 142 -8.42 -11.83 -16.48
CA GLU A 142 -8.50 -10.97 -15.30
C GLU A 142 -7.85 -11.66 -14.10
N LEU A 143 -7.23 -10.86 -13.24
CA LEU A 143 -6.76 -11.29 -11.93
C LEU A 143 -7.79 -10.92 -10.88
N ARG A 144 -8.03 -11.83 -9.94
CA ARG A 144 -8.74 -11.55 -8.69
C ARG A 144 -7.76 -11.63 -7.53
N ILE A 145 -7.51 -10.50 -6.88
CA ILE A 145 -6.56 -10.36 -5.78
C ILE A 145 -7.33 -10.22 -4.47
N GLU A 146 -7.06 -11.10 -3.52
CA GLU A 146 -7.71 -11.11 -2.22
C GLU A 146 -6.70 -11.22 -1.07
N PRO A 147 -6.53 -10.17 -0.24
CA PRO A 147 -5.73 -10.26 0.97
C PRO A 147 -6.43 -11.14 2.03
N THR A 148 -5.79 -12.23 2.45
CA THR A 148 -6.27 -13.09 3.55
C THR A 148 -5.50 -12.82 4.84
N ALA A 149 -5.86 -13.51 5.93
CA ALA A 149 -5.15 -13.39 7.20
C ALA A 149 -3.68 -13.88 7.13
N ALA A 150 -3.40 -14.86 6.24
CA ALA A 150 -2.10 -15.50 6.14
C ALA A 150 -1.24 -14.93 4.99
N MET A 151 -1.84 -14.73 3.83
CA MET A 151 -1.16 -14.29 2.60
C MET A 151 -2.14 -13.60 1.64
N THR A 152 -1.64 -12.91 0.61
CA THR A 152 -2.48 -12.41 -0.48
C THR A 152 -2.64 -13.48 -1.54
N MET A 153 -3.87 -13.80 -1.95
CA MET A 153 -4.15 -14.75 -3.02
C MET A 153 -4.43 -14.01 -4.33
N ILE A 154 -3.92 -14.54 -5.43
CA ILE A 154 -4.18 -14.07 -6.79
C ILE A 154 -4.72 -15.26 -7.59
N ASP A 155 -5.96 -15.15 -8.02
CA ASP A 155 -6.65 -16.11 -8.86
C ASP A 155 -6.67 -15.60 -10.31
N VAL A 156 -6.63 -16.53 -11.28
CA VAL A 156 -6.48 -16.25 -12.71
C VAL A 156 -7.67 -16.80 -13.48
N ASP A 157 -8.47 -15.89 -14.02
CA ASP A 157 -9.60 -16.20 -14.90
C ASP A 157 -9.31 -15.70 -16.33
N GLY A 158 -9.78 -16.40 -17.37
CA GLY A 158 -9.61 -15.96 -18.74
C GLY A 158 -10.07 -16.94 -19.80
N TRP A 159 -9.91 -16.58 -21.08
CA TRP A 159 -10.42 -17.35 -22.22
C TRP A 159 -9.33 -17.79 -23.20
N LEU A 160 -8.06 -17.50 -22.92
CA LEU A 160 -6.93 -17.97 -23.71
C LEU A 160 -6.63 -19.45 -23.45
N GLN A 161 -5.86 -20.07 -24.34
CA GLN A 161 -5.32 -21.42 -24.11
C GLN A 161 -4.45 -21.42 -22.82
N PRO A 162 -4.44 -22.51 -22.03
CA PRO A 162 -3.86 -22.53 -20.68
C PRO A 162 -2.44 -21.96 -20.58
N ASP A 163 -1.53 -22.39 -21.46
CA ASP A 163 -0.14 -21.92 -21.47
C ASP A 163 -0.07 -20.40 -21.70
N LYS A 164 -0.84 -19.89 -22.68
CA LYS A 164 -0.84 -18.47 -23.00
C LYS A 164 -1.52 -17.64 -21.92
N LEU A 165 -2.62 -18.14 -21.35
CA LEU A 165 -3.31 -17.51 -20.21
C LEU A 165 -2.35 -17.37 -19.03
N ALA A 166 -1.64 -18.44 -18.67
CA ALA A 166 -0.69 -18.42 -17.57
C ALA A 166 0.47 -17.43 -17.81
N GLN A 167 1.02 -17.36 -19.03
CA GLN A 167 2.06 -16.39 -19.36
C GLN A 167 1.58 -14.93 -19.22
N MET A 168 0.39 -14.62 -19.77
CA MET A 168 -0.20 -13.28 -19.68
C MET A 168 -0.54 -12.91 -18.24
N ALA A 169 -1.09 -13.86 -17.48
CA ALA A 169 -1.38 -13.70 -16.06
C ALA A 169 -0.11 -13.53 -15.22
N ALA A 170 0.98 -14.22 -15.54
CA ALA A 170 2.24 -14.11 -14.82
C ALA A 170 2.83 -12.70 -14.96
N TRP A 171 2.78 -12.15 -16.18
CA TRP A 171 3.13 -10.77 -16.46
C TRP A 171 2.22 -9.79 -15.71
N ALA A 172 0.90 -9.98 -15.81
CA ALA A 172 -0.09 -9.12 -15.16
C ALA A 172 0.07 -9.13 -13.63
N ALA A 173 0.30 -10.31 -13.03
CA ALA A 173 0.45 -10.48 -11.59
C ALA A 173 1.75 -9.82 -11.10
N ALA A 174 2.86 -9.98 -11.82
CA ALA A 174 4.12 -9.29 -11.50
C ALA A 174 3.94 -7.77 -11.49
N ARG A 175 3.24 -7.23 -12.50
CA ARG A 175 2.91 -5.80 -12.57
C ARG A 175 1.98 -5.37 -11.45
N ALA A 176 0.91 -6.11 -11.18
CA ALA A 176 -0.06 -5.80 -10.13
C ALA A 176 0.60 -5.78 -8.74
N ILE A 177 1.44 -6.77 -8.43
CA ILE A 177 2.18 -6.86 -7.18
C ILE A 177 3.06 -5.62 -6.97
N ARG A 178 3.71 -5.12 -8.02
CA ARG A 178 4.53 -3.90 -7.96
C ARG A 178 3.68 -2.64 -7.88
N ARG A 179 2.68 -2.48 -8.77
CA ARG A 179 1.79 -1.32 -8.85
C ARG A 179 1.00 -1.08 -7.56
N LEU A 180 0.56 -2.14 -6.89
CA LEU A 180 -0.25 -2.05 -5.67
C LEU A 180 0.58 -2.14 -4.37
N ASP A 181 1.92 -2.19 -4.47
CA ASP A 181 2.85 -2.38 -3.34
C ASP A 181 2.55 -3.64 -2.50
N ILE A 182 2.21 -4.76 -3.14
CA ILE A 182 1.87 -6.01 -2.45
C ILE A 182 3.15 -6.65 -1.92
N GLY A 183 3.33 -6.59 -0.61
CA GLY A 183 4.42 -7.24 0.12
C GLY A 183 3.98 -8.48 0.88
N GLY A 184 4.96 -9.21 1.44
CA GLY A 184 4.72 -10.36 2.29
C GLY A 184 4.55 -11.63 1.48
N GLN A 185 3.73 -12.56 2.00
CA GLN A 185 3.44 -13.80 1.30
C GLN A 185 2.32 -13.57 0.28
N VAL A 186 2.57 -14.00 -0.96
CA VAL A 186 1.62 -13.94 -2.07
C VAL A 186 1.54 -15.33 -2.71
N GLY A 187 0.33 -15.79 -2.98
CA GLY A 187 0.06 -17.05 -3.67
C GLY A 187 -0.65 -16.75 -4.98
N ILE A 188 -0.17 -17.31 -6.08
CA ILE A 188 -0.80 -17.17 -7.39
C ILE A 188 -1.25 -18.55 -7.85
N ASP A 189 -2.55 -18.68 -8.13
CA ASP A 189 -3.17 -19.89 -8.65
C ASP A 189 -3.32 -19.77 -10.16
N PHE A 190 -2.43 -20.42 -10.91
CA PHE A 190 -2.48 -20.44 -12.37
C PHE A 190 -3.29 -21.65 -12.86
N PRO A 191 -3.82 -21.63 -14.09
CA PRO A 191 -4.37 -22.83 -14.71
C PRO A 191 -3.33 -23.96 -14.75
N ASN A 192 -3.79 -25.21 -14.66
CA ASN A 192 -2.92 -26.38 -14.70
C ASN A 192 -2.19 -26.46 -16.05
N LEU A 193 -0.85 -26.47 -15.98
CA LEU A 193 0.02 -26.64 -17.16
C LEU A 193 0.63 -28.05 -17.14
N GLU A 194 0.63 -28.76 -18.28
CA GLU A 194 1.18 -30.12 -18.36
C GLU A 194 2.71 -30.14 -18.49
N GLY A 195 3.27 -29.20 -19.26
CA GLY A 195 4.69 -29.17 -19.62
C GLY A 195 5.59 -28.53 -18.56
N ARG A 196 6.72 -29.20 -18.23
CA ARG A 196 7.74 -28.63 -17.33
C ARG A 196 8.33 -27.33 -17.86
N ASP A 197 8.50 -27.20 -19.18
CA ASP A 197 9.01 -25.99 -19.81
C ASP A 197 8.03 -24.82 -19.68
N ALA A 198 6.73 -25.06 -19.91
CA ALA A 198 5.69 -24.05 -19.70
C ALA A 198 5.66 -23.55 -18.25
N ARG A 199 5.74 -24.46 -17.27
CA ARG A 199 5.83 -24.09 -15.84
C ARG A 199 7.10 -23.29 -15.50
N ARG A 200 8.22 -23.58 -16.16
CA ARG A 200 9.48 -22.83 -15.97
C ARG A 200 9.35 -21.41 -16.50
N GLU A 201 8.76 -21.26 -17.68
CA GLU A 201 8.55 -19.96 -18.34
C GLU A 201 7.72 -18.99 -17.48
N ILE A 202 6.71 -19.47 -16.75
CA ILE A 202 5.95 -18.62 -15.79
C ILE A 202 6.89 -18.00 -14.75
N GLY A 203 7.82 -18.79 -14.22
CA GLY A 203 8.82 -18.30 -13.29
C GLY A 203 9.77 -17.27 -13.92
N GLU A 204 10.18 -17.50 -15.16
CA GLU A 204 11.05 -16.58 -15.92
C GLU A 204 10.34 -15.24 -16.19
N ILE A 205 9.05 -15.26 -16.51
CA ILE A 205 8.22 -14.05 -16.68
C ILE A 205 8.13 -13.27 -15.36
N ILE A 206 7.83 -13.94 -14.24
CA ILE A 206 7.78 -13.28 -12.94
C ILE A 206 9.13 -12.64 -12.60
N ASP A 207 10.25 -13.35 -12.84
CA ASP A 207 11.59 -12.83 -12.59
C ASP A 207 11.96 -11.64 -13.48
N ALA A 208 11.44 -11.58 -14.69
CA ALA A 208 11.69 -10.48 -15.62
C ALA A 208 10.90 -9.21 -15.25
N TYR A 209 9.67 -9.34 -14.75
CA TYR A 209 8.75 -8.20 -14.60
C TYR A 209 8.49 -7.76 -13.15
N LEU A 210 8.76 -8.62 -12.16
CA LEU A 210 8.68 -8.25 -10.75
C LEU A 210 10.05 -7.78 -10.26
N SER A 211 10.14 -6.55 -9.76
CA SER A 211 11.39 -6.02 -9.23
C SER A 211 11.82 -6.75 -7.94
N LYS A 212 13.10 -7.12 -7.86
CA LYS A 212 13.74 -7.60 -6.62
C LYS A 212 13.71 -6.49 -5.56
N PRO A 213 13.73 -6.84 -4.26
CA PRO A 213 13.86 -8.18 -3.69
C PRO A 213 12.56 -8.98 -3.64
N PHE A 214 12.65 -10.25 -4.03
CA PHE A 214 11.63 -11.28 -3.77
C PHE A 214 12.22 -12.67 -3.91
N GLU A 215 11.64 -13.63 -3.22
CA GLU A 215 11.85 -15.06 -3.44
C GLU A 215 10.55 -15.67 -4.00
N ARG A 216 10.68 -16.73 -4.79
CA ARG A 216 9.52 -17.49 -5.27
C ARG A 216 9.80 -18.98 -5.33
N THR A 217 8.75 -19.77 -5.27
CA THR A 217 8.83 -21.19 -5.61
C THR A 217 8.82 -21.37 -7.13
N ALA A 218 9.19 -22.56 -7.59
CA ALA A 218 8.73 -23.03 -8.89
C ALA A 218 7.21 -23.26 -8.84
N MET A 219 6.55 -23.25 -10.00
CA MET A 219 5.16 -23.68 -10.10
C MET A 219 5.06 -25.15 -9.71
N ASN A 220 4.19 -25.47 -8.75
CA ASN A 220 3.97 -26.84 -8.31
C ASN A 220 3.09 -27.63 -9.29
N GLY A 221 2.79 -28.90 -8.97
CA GLY A 221 1.97 -29.77 -9.81
C GLY A 221 0.49 -29.38 -9.93
N PHE A 222 0.06 -28.37 -9.16
CA PHE A 222 -1.32 -27.87 -9.09
C PHE A 222 -1.44 -26.42 -9.60
N GLY A 223 -0.44 -25.91 -10.33
CA GLY A 223 -0.51 -24.55 -10.88
C GLY A 223 -0.12 -23.43 -9.91
N PHE A 224 0.24 -23.73 -8.66
CA PHE A 224 0.48 -22.70 -7.65
C PHE A 224 1.94 -22.22 -7.61
N VAL A 225 2.11 -20.90 -7.50
CA VAL A 225 3.39 -20.23 -7.23
C VAL A 225 3.28 -19.40 -5.96
N GLN A 226 4.21 -19.58 -5.03
CA GLN A 226 4.35 -18.71 -3.87
C GLN A 226 5.44 -17.67 -4.13
N ILE A 227 5.17 -16.43 -3.79
CA ILE A 227 6.12 -15.31 -3.80
C ILE A 227 6.22 -14.74 -2.38
N VAL A 228 7.44 -14.40 -1.95
CA VAL A 228 7.70 -13.71 -0.68
C VAL A 228 8.46 -12.42 -0.96
N ARG A 229 7.91 -11.29 -0.54
CA ARG A 229 8.50 -9.94 -0.67
C ARG A 229 8.63 -9.27 0.69
N PRO A 230 9.59 -8.33 0.87
CA PRO A 230 9.55 -7.43 2.01
C PRO A 230 8.19 -6.73 2.10
N ARG A 231 7.69 -6.60 3.32
CA ARG A 231 6.44 -5.92 3.63
C ARG A 231 6.73 -4.83 4.64
N GLU A 232 7.20 -3.70 4.14
CA GLU A 232 7.56 -2.54 4.96
C GLU A 232 6.34 -1.70 5.33
N ARG A 233 5.30 -1.71 4.49
CA ARG A 233 4.07 -0.94 4.64
C ARG A 233 2.85 -1.72 4.19
N ALA A 234 1.68 -1.15 4.41
CA ALA A 234 0.43 -1.71 3.90
C ALA A 234 0.34 -1.44 2.39
N SER A 235 -0.03 -2.47 1.63
CA SER A 235 -0.29 -2.33 0.19
C SER A 235 -1.58 -1.54 -0.05
N LEU A 236 -1.77 -1.01 -1.26
CA LEU A 236 -3.00 -0.28 -1.60
C LEU A 236 -4.26 -1.12 -1.38
N ILE A 237 -4.21 -2.41 -1.76
CA ILE A 237 -5.33 -3.33 -1.56
C ILE A 237 -5.59 -3.63 -0.07
N GLU A 238 -4.55 -3.64 0.77
CA GLU A 238 -4.72 -3.76 2.23
C GLU A 238 -5.34 -2.50 2.84
N LEU A 239 -4.92 -1.32 2.36
CA LEU A 239 -5.49 -0.04 2.78
C LEU A 239 -6.98 0.06 2.39
N ALA A 240 -7.35 -0.40 1.20
CA ALA A 240 -8.72 -0.39 0.69
C ALA A 240 -9.69 -1.26 1.54
N ARG A 241 -9.18 -2.21 2.34
CA ARG A 241 -10.02 -3.01 3.25
C ARG A 241 -10.59 -2.20 4.41
N ASP A 242 -9.91 -1.14 4.84
CA ASP A 242 -10.48 -0.14 5.75
C ASP A 242 -11.18 0.94 4.92
N ARG A 243 -12.33 0.53 4.39
CA ARG A 243 -13.06 1.26 3.34
C ARG A 243 -13.34 2.71 3.72
N ALA A 244 -13.77 2.97 4.94
CA ALA A 244 -14.12 4.32 5.38
C ALA A 244 -12.90 5.24 5.42
N ALA A 245 -11.79 4.79 6.04
CA ALA A 245 -10.58 5.59 6.12
C ALA A 245 -9.88 5.75 4.77
N PHE A 246 -9.96 4.74 3.90
CA PHE A 246 -9.44 4.79 2.54
C PHE A 246 -10.19 5.84 1.71
N GLU A 247 -11.52 5.79 1.71
CA GLU A 247 -12.36 6.73 0.95
C GLU A 247 -12.34 8.15 1.53
N ALA A 248 -12.12 8.30 2.84
CA ALA A 248 -11.92 9.61 3.46
C ALA A 248 -10.71 10.34 2.88
N ARG A 249 -9.57 9.65 2.71
CA ARG A 249 -8.37 10.23 2.10
C ARG A 249 -8.55 10.49 0.61
N ALA A 250 -9.25 9.60 -0.10
CA ALA A 250 -9.60 9.81 -1.50
C ALA A 250 -10.51 11.04 -1.70
N LEU A 251 -11.53 11.21 -0.85
CA LEU A 251 -12.42 12.37 -0.83
C LEU A 251 -11.66 13.66 -0.55
N LEU A 252 -10.82 13.68 0.49
CA LEU A 252 -10.00 14.84 0.81
C LEU A 252 -9.11 15.22 -0.38
N ARG A 253 -8.45 14.25 -1.02
CA ARG A 253 -7.63 14.52 -2.21
C ARG A 253 -8.43 15.20 -3.32
N ARG A 254 -9.66 14.73 -3.60
CA ARG A 254 -10.52 15.37 -4.61
C ARG A 254 -10.87 16.79 -4.19
N ALA A 255 -11.25 16.99 -2.93
CA ALA A 255 -11.65 18.28 -2.39
C ALA A 255 -10.51 19.32 -2.36
N GLU A 256 -9.25 18.89 -2.26
CA GLU A 256 -8.09 19.80 -2.30
C GLU A 256 -7.98 20.61 -3.60
N LYS A 257 -8.71 20.22 -4.66
CA LYS A 257 -8.76 20.92 -5.95
C LYS A 257 -9.80 22.04 -5.98
N GLU A 258 -10.72 22.07 -5.03
CA GLU A 258 -11.78 23.08 -4.94
C GLU A 258 -11.21 24.44 -4.50
N VAL A 259 -11.97 25.51 -4.75
CA VAL A 259 -11.62 26.87 -4.33
C VAL A 259 -12.81 27.51 -3.63
N GLY A 260 -12.58 28.07 -2.44
CA GLY A 260 -13.60 28.69 -1.61
C GLY A 260 -14.41 27.69 -0.79
N ALA A 261 -15.65 28.08 -0.44
CA ALA A 261 -16.51 27.27 0.40
C ALA A 261 -16.80 25.91 -0.26
N THR A 262 -16.53 24.83 0.47
CA THR A 262 -16.58 23.47 -0.05
C THR A 262 -17.44 22.59 0.85
N ARG A 263 -18.29 21.76 0.25
CA ARG A 263 -19.09 20.76 0.96
C ARG A 263 -18.58 19.37 0.62
N LEU A 264 -18.28 18.59 1.66
CA LEU A 264 -17.99 17.16 1.53
C LEU A 264 -19.28 16.37 1.71
N VAL A 265 -19.73 15.66 0.68
CA VAL A 265 -20.91 14.80 0.72
C VAL A 265 -20.46 13.34 0.64
N ALA A 266 -20.75 12.57 1.68
CA ALA A 266 -20.34 11.17 1.76
C ALA A 266 -21.20 10.36 2.73
N HIS A 267 -21.07 9.04 2.65
CA HIS A 267 -21.64 8.15 3.66
C HIS A 267 -21.12 8.52 5.07
N PRO A 268 -21.97 8.48 6.13
CA PRO A 268 -21.58 8.90 7.48
C PRO A 268 -20.28 8.26 8.00
N ALA A 269 -20.04 6.98 7.68
CA ALA A 269 -18.80 6.29 8.07
C ALA A 269 -17.53 6.93 7.47
N VAL A 270 -17.60 7.45 6.24
CA VAL A 270 -16.46 8.12 5.59
C VAL A 270 -16.19 9.46 6.27
N LEU A 271 -17.24 10.25 6.53
CA LEU A 271 -17.10 11.53 7.23
C LEU A 271 -16.58 11.33 8.65
N GLY A 272 -17.05 10.31 9.36
CA GLY A 272 -16.57 9.96 10.70
C GLY A 272 -15.10 9.51 10.74
N ALA A 273 -14.52 9.11 9.60
CA ALA A 273 -13.11 8.77 9.48
C ALA A 273 -12.21 9.97 9.17
N ILE A 274 -12.77 11.18 9.00
CA ILE A 274 -12.02 12.42 8.77
C ILE A 274 -11.79 13.12 10.12
N PRO A 275 -10.54 13.21 10.61
CA PRO A 275 -10.22 14.00 11.80
C PRO A 275 -10.50 15.50 11.58
N GLU A 276 -10.89 16.19 12.65
CA GLU A 276 -11.15 17.64 12.62
C GLU A 276 -9.96 18.45 12.10
N ALA A 277 -8.75 18.09 12.51
CA ALA A 277 -7.52 18.72 12.03
C ALA A 277 -7.33 18.61 10.49
N TRP A 278 -7.87 17.57 9.85
CA TRP A 278 -7.83 17.43 8.40
C TRP A 278 -8.83 18.37 7.71
N ILE A 279 -10.00 18.58 8.31
CA ILE A 279 -11.00 19.54 7.83
C ILE A 279 -10.45 20.96 7.89
N GLU A 280 -9.79 21.33 8.99
CA GLU A 280 -9.15 22.63 9.14
C GLU A 280 -8.06 22.87 8.09
N ARG A 281 -7.23 21.85 7.84
CA ARG A 281 -6.19 21.92 6.80
C ARG A 281 -6.79 22.06 5.41
N LEU A 282 -7.89 21.36 5.13
CA LEU A 282 -8.60 21.48 3.87
C LEU A 282 -9.18 22.89 3.71
N SER A 283 -9.82 23.43 4.75
CA SER A 283 -10.37 24.80 4.77
C SER A 283 -9.30 25.85 4.44
N ARG A 284 -8.11 25.74 5.04
CA ARG A 284 -6.98 26.62 4.71
C ARG A 284 -6.50 26.45 3.27
N ARG A 285 -6.51 25.22 2.74
CA ARG A 285 -6.03 24.90 1.38
C ARG A 285 -6.98 25.40 0.30
N VAL A 286 -8.29 25.23 0.48
CA VAL A 286 -9.31 25.71 -0.48
C VAL A 286 -9.61 27.20 -0.31
N GLY A 287 -9.30 27.79 0.85
CA GLY A 287 -9.55 29.21 1.12
C GLY A 287 -11.01 29.54 1.44
N GLY A 288 -11.72 28.62 2.10
CA GLY A 288 -13.12 28.79 2.47
C GLY A 288 -13.62 27.76 3.48
N GLU A 289 -14.84 27.96 3.98
CA GLU A 289 -15.47 27.04 4.94
C GLU A 289 -15.63 25.64 4.33
N VAL A 290 -15.23 24.61 5.07
CA VAL A 290 -15.50 23.21 4.72
C VAL A 290 -16.64 22.70 5.60
N THR A 291 -17.74 22.27 4.98
CA THR A 291 -18.88 21.68 5.69
C THR A 291 -19.06 20.22 5.32
N LEU A 292 -19.50 19.40 6.28
CA LEU A 292 -19.79 17.98 6.06
C LEU A 292 -21.31 17.78 5.89
N GLN A 293 -21.72 17.06 4.86
CA GLN A 293 -23.10 16.65 4.64
C GLN A 293 -23.18 15.12 4.59
N PRO A 294 -23.66 14.45 5.65
CA PRO A 294 -23.85 13.01 5.63
C PRO A 294 -24.99 12.62 4.68
N ASP A 295 -24.74 11.62 3.85
CA ASP A 295 -25.75 11.00 2.98
C ASP A 295 -25.59 9.48 3.04
N ALA A 296 -26.50 8.82 3.76
CA ALA A 296 -26.48 7.36 3.94
C ALA A 296 -26.93 6.58 2.71
N THR A 297 -27.43 7.26 1.66
CA THR A 297 -27.82 6.62 0.40
C THR A 297 -26.64 6.41 -0.54
N LEU A 298 -25.53 7.12 -0.31
CA LEU A 298 -24.28 6.92 -1.05
C LEU A 298 -23.58 5.63 -0.62
N SER A 299 -22.98 4.94 -1.59
CA SER A 299 -22.01 3.90 -1.29
C SER A 299 -20.79 4.49 -0.58
N ILE A 300 -20.00 3.64 0.08
CA ILE A 300 -18.77 4.08 0.75
C ILE A 300 -17.81 4.78 -0.21
N SER A 301 -17.73 4.33 -1.47
CA SER A 301 -16.90 4.93 -2.52
C SER A 301 -17.55 6.09 -3.27
N GLY A 302 -18.83 6.37 -3.05
CA GLY A 302 -19.62 7.38 -3.77
C GLY A 302 -19.42 8.82 -3.28
N ALA A 303 -18.42 9.08 -2.45
CA ALA A 303 -18.18 10.38 -1.83
C ALA A 303 -17.66 11.42 -2.84
N TYR A 304 -18.17 12.65 -2.76
CA TYR A 304 -17.75 13.76 -3.62
C TYR A 304 -17.63 15.09 -2.86
N ALA A 305 -16.85 16.00 -3.42
CA ALA A 305 -16.76 17.38 -2.98
C ALA A 305 -17.59 18.27 -3.92
N GLN A 306 -18.19 19.32 -3.37
CA GLN A 306 -18.99 20.28 -4.11
C GLN A 306 -18.61 21.69 -3.67
N GLN A 307 -18.19 22.53 -4.61
CA GLN A 307 -18.07 23.98 -4.38
C GLN A 307 -19.45 24.57 -4.08
N LYS A 308 -19.55 25.39 -3.03
CA LYS A 308 -20.77 26.11 -2.67
C LYS A 308 -20.88 27.47 -3.37
#